data_AF-A0A011P5B4-F1
#
_entry.id   AF-A0A011P5B4-F1
#
_cell.length_a   1.000
_cell.length_b   1.000
_cell.length_c   1.000
_cell.angle_alpha   90.00
_cell.angle_beta   90.00
_cell.angle_gamma   90.00
#
_symmetry.space_group_name_H-M   'P 1'
#
loop_
_entity.id
_entity.type
_entity.pdbx_description
1 polymer ?
#
loop_
_entity_poly.entity_id
_entity_poly.type
_entity_poly.pdbx_seq_one_letter_code
_entity_poly.pdbx_strand_id
1 'polypeptide(L)'
;MLGRYQNGLGKSWDDRNHMKFFNDGLVNFPYLSDGMWFMTQHKRWGLLKSHPDYLAVARQVNRIDVYKQGAAAAGVTLAKSDMRSGKLIDGIVWDGKDPAKYADGFKIKA
;
A
#
# COMPACT_ATOMS: atom_id res chain seq x y z
N MET A 1 18.24 9.79 3.14
CA MET A 1 18.96 8.77 3.93
C MET A 1 19.92 8.05 3.00
N LEU A 2 21.11 7.65 3.46
CA LEU A 2 22.12 7.00 2.61
C LEU A 2 21.80 5.54 2.25
N GLY A 3 20.74 4.96 2.81
CA GLY A 3 20.34 3.58 2.54
C GLY A 3 21.28 2.51 3.08
N ARG A 4 22.21 2.89 3.96
CA ARG A 4 23.10 1.96 4.64
C ARG A 4 22.40 1.37 5.87
N TYR A 5 22.26 0.06 5.90
CA TYR A 5 21.61 -0.68 6.97
C TYR A 5 22.59 -1.64 7.66
N GLN A 6 22.35 -1.89 8.94
CA GLN A 6 23.02 -2.92 9.74
C GLN A 6 21.95 -3.69 10.52
N ASN A 7 22.02 -5.02 10.50
CA ASN A 7 21.00 -5.87 11.15
C ASN A 7 21.37 -6.32 12.58
N GLY A 8 22.49 -5.87 13.13
CA GLY A 8 22.98 -6.29 14.45
C GLY A 8 23.51 -7.73 14.52
N LEU A 9 23.45 -8.50 13.43
CA LEU A 9 23.97 -9.87 13.29
C LEU A 9 25.24 -9.91 12.42
N GLY A 10 26.04 -8.84 12.44
CA GLY A 10 27.28 -8.72 11.69
C GLY A 10 27.11 -8.47 10.17
N LYS A 11 25.89 -8.23 9.68
CA LYS A 11 25.66 -7.90 8.26
C LYS A 11 25.34 -6.42 8.09
N SER A 12 25.95 -5.82 7.07
CA SER A 12 25.66 -4.48 6.57
C SER A 12 25.44 -4.52 5.05
N TRP A 13 24.59 -3.63 4.54
CA TRP A 13 24.35 -3.49 3.11
C TRP A 13 23.88 -2.07 2.78
N ASP A 14 24.11 -1.67 1.53
CA ASP A 14 23.56 -0.44 0.95
C ASP A 14 22.35 -0.82 0.08
N ASP A 15 21.16 -0.30 0.42
CA ASP A 15 19.91 -0.61 -0.27
C ASP A 15 19.55 0.47 -1.29
N ARG A 16 19.39 0.06 -2.55
CA ARG A 16 18.91 0.94 -3.63
C ARG A 16 17.47 1.40 -3.39
N ASN A 17 16.68 0.59 -2.69
CA ASN A 17 15.30 0.85 -2.29
C ASN A 17 15.21 1.19 -0.80
N HIS A 18 16.09 2.07 -0.34
CA HIS A 18 16.08 2.58 1.03
C HIS A 18 14.80 3.34 1.40
N MET A 19 14.68 3.68 2.67
CA MET A 19 13.58 4.48 3.22
C MET A 19 13.39 5.81 2.47
N LYS A 20 12.17 6.05 1.99
CA LYS A 20 11.78 7.28 1.30
C LYS A 20 10.57 7.87 2.00
N PHE A 21 10.56 9.19 2.16
CA PHE A 21 9.43 9.92 2.75
C PHE A 21 8.58 10.67 1.74
N PHE A 22 9.07 10.85 0.51
CA PHE A 22 8.38 11.64 -0.51
C PHE A 22 8.36 10.93 -1.87
N ASN A 23 9.54 10.71 -2.47
CA ASN A 23 9.70 10.05 -3.78
C ASN A 23 8.73 10.62 -4.83
N ASP A 24 8.84 11.93 -5.07
CA ASP A 24 7.99 12.67 -6.01
C ASP A 24 6.50 12.52 -5.70
N GLY A 25 6.15 12.55 -4.41
CA GLY A 25 4.78 12.35 -3.92
C GLY A 25 4.28 10.91 -3.96
N LEU A 26 4.98 9.98 -4.61
CA LEU A 26 4.54 8.59 -4.75
C LEU A 26 4.50 7.83 -3.41
N VAL A 27 5.28 8.24 -2.41
CA VAL A 27 5.23 7.63 -1.06
C VAL A 27 3.98 8.06 -0.31
N ASN A 28 3.60 9.33 -0.40
CA ASN A 28 2.53 9.89 0.42
C ASN A 28 1.17 9.85 -0.28
N PHE A 29 1.14 9.61 -1.60
CA PHE A 29 -0.10 9.51 -2.35
C PHE A 29 -0.98 8.39 -1.75
N PRO A 30 -2.22 8.70 -1.31
CA PRO A 30 -3.06 7.74 -0.59
C PRO A 30 -3.79 6.82 -1.57
N TYR A 31 -3.07 5.84 -2.14
CA TYR A 31 -3.63 4.89 -3.09
C TYR A 31 -4.83 4.12 -2.51
N LEU A 32 -5.91 4.02 -3.28
CA LEU A 32 -7.09 3.23 -2.90
C LEU A 32 -6.72 1.76 -2.67
N SER A 33 -5.82 1.22 -3.50
CA SER A 33 -5.32 -0.15 -3.41
C SER A 33 -4.69 -0.47 -2.05
N ASP A 34 -4.09 0.50 -1.38
CA ASP A 34 -3.44 0.27 -0.08
C ASP A 34 -4.48 0.17 1.03
N GLY A 35 -5.46 1.07 1.04
CA GLY A 35 -6.60 1.01 1.96
C GLY A 35 -7.39 -0.30 1.78
N MET A 36 -7.62 -0.71 0.54
CA MET A 36 -8.20 -2.01 0.21
C MET A 36 -7.36 -3.17 0.75
N TRP A 37 -6.03 -3.16 0.54
CA TRP A 37 -5.14 -4.21 1.04
C TRP A 37 -5.23 -4.34 2.56
N PHE A 38 -5.21 -3.24 3.30
CA PHE A 38 -5.41 -3.29 4.75
C PHE A 38 -6.71 -3.99 5.10
N MET A 39 -7.83 -3.63 4.49
CA MET A 39 -9.11 -4.30 4.74
C MET A 39 -9.08 -5.80 4.39
N THR A 40 -8.35 -6.22 3.34
CA THR A 40 -8.17 -7.67 3.07
C THR A 40 -7.45 -8.37 4.22
N GLN A 41 -6.44 -7.74 4.83
CA GLN A 41 -5.73 -8.33 5.97
C GLN A 41 -6.59 -8.32 7.23
N HIS A 42 -7.43 -7.30 7.45
CA HIS A 42 -8.41 -7.31 8.54
C HIS A 42 -9.41 -8.46 8.38
N LYS A 43 -9.87 -8.75 7.16
CA LYS A 43 -10.72 -9.91 6.88
C LYS A 43 -9.97 -11.23 7.10
N ARG A 44 -8.75 -11.36 6.58
CA ARG A 44 -7.87 -12.54 6.76
C ARG A 44 -7.68 -12.90 8.24
N TRP A 45 -7.53 -11.92 9.11
CA TRP A 45 -7.29 -12.11 10.54
C TRP A 45 -8.56 -12.01 11.40
N GLY A 46 -9.75 -11.99 10.78
CA GLY A 46 -11.02 -12.07 11.50
C GLY A 46 -11.45 -10.78 12.23
N LEU A 47 -10.78 -9.65 12.01
CA LEU A 47 -11.19 -8.32 12.48
C LEU A 47 -12.44 -7.83 11.73
N LEU A 48 -12.53 -8.14 10.43
CA LEU A 48 -13.77 -8.02 9.65
C LEU A 48 -14.41 -9.40 9.48
N LYS A 49 -15.71 -9.52 9.79
CA LYS A 49 -16.42 -10.80 9.70
C LYS A 49 -16.84 -11.15 8.27
N SER A 50 -17.18 -10.15 7.47
CA SER A 50 -17.55 -10.29 6.06
C SER A 50 -16.62 -9.45 5.16
N HIS A 51 -16.69 -9.70 3.85
CA HIS A 51 -16.07 -8.82 2.87
C HIS A 51 -16.91 -7.54 2.77
N PRO A 52 -16.34 -6.35 3.04
CA PRO A 52 -16.99 -5.10 2.69
C PRO A 52 -16.95 -4.88 1.17
N ASP A 53 -17.67 -3.86 0.69
CA ASP A 53 -17.30 -3.24 -0.58
C ASP A 53 -15.98 -2.48 -0.39
N TYR A 54 -14.89 -3.20 -0.61
CA TYR A 54 -13.53 -2.71 -0.39
C TYR A 54 -13.25 -1.39 -1.10
N LEU A 55 -13.72 -1.25 -2.35
CA LEU A 55 -13.46 -0.05 -3.14
C LEU A 55 -14.32 1.11 -2.65
N ALA A 56 -15.60 0.87 -2.37
CA ALA A 56 -16.48 1.92 -1.85
C ALA A 56 -15.98 2.46 -0.51
N VAL A 57 -15.60 1.58 0.43
CA VAL A 57 -15.07 2.00 1.73
C VAL A 57 -13.75 2.78 1.56
N ALA A 58 -12.83 2.30 0.72
CA ALA A 58 -11.58 3.02 0.45
C ALA A 58 -11.82 4.42 -0.14
N ARG A 59 -12.81 4.57 -1.03
CA ARG A 59 -13.19 5.86 -1.62
C ARG A 59 -13.86 6.82 -0.64
N GLN A 60 -14.62 6.30 0.33
CA GLN A 60 -15.25 7.13 1.35
C GLN A 60 -14.24 7.75 2.32
N VAL A 61 -13.16 7.03 2.62
CA VAL A 61 -12.15 7.45 3.60
C VAL A 61 -11.01 8.23 2.95
N ASN A 62 -10.48 7.78 1.80
CA ASN A 62 -9.31 8.41 1.20
C ASN A 62 -9.64 9.75 0.54
N ARG A 63 -9.03 10.83 1.06
CA ARG A 63 -9.10 12.19 0.50
C ARG A 63 -8.03 12.44 -0.56
N ILE A 64 -8.08 11.64 -1.63
CA ILE A 64 -7.18 11.78 -2.80
C ILE A 64 -7.37 13.16 -3.46
N ASP A 65 -8.58 13.69 -3.45
CA ASP A 65 -8.90 15.03 -3.94
C ASP A 65 -8.07 16.11 -3.22
N VAL A 66 -8.02 16.07 -1.89
CA VAL A 66 -7.24 17.03 -1.07
C VAL A 66 -5.75 16.86 -1.33
N TYR A 67 -5.28 15.61 -1.41
CA TYR A 67 -3.87 15.35 -1.72
C TYR A 67 -3.48 15.88 -3.11
N LYS A 68 -4.31 15.67 -4.13
CA LYS A 68 -4.09 16.18 -5.49
C LYS A 68 -4.04 17.71 -5.52
N GLN A 69 -4.91 18.39 -4.78
CA GLN A 69 -4.88 19.85 -4.64
C GLN A 69 -3.55 20.33 -4.02
N GLY A 70 -3.12 19.69 -2.91
CA GLY A 70 -1.86 20.03 -2.26
C GLY A 70 -0.64 19.78 -3.14
N ALA A 71 -0.61 18.65 -3.85
CA ALA A 71 0.46 18.33 -4.79
C ALA A 71 0.52 19.32 -5.96
N ALA A 72 -0.62 19.70 -6.54
CA ALA A 72 -0.68 20.69 -7.60
C ALA A 72 -0.16 22.06 -7.12
N ALA A 73 -0.58 22.50 -5.92
CA ALA A 73 -0.09 23.74 -5.32
C ALA A 73 1.42 23.70 -5.04
N ALA A 74 1.98 22.53 -4.73
CA ALA A 74 3.40 22.32 -4.51
C ALA A 74 4.20 22.02 -5.79
N GLY A 75 3.57 22.02 -6.98
CA GLY A 75 4.23 21.70 -8.25
C GLY A 75 4.69 20.24 -8.38
N VAL A 76 4.05 19.32 -7.65
CA VAL A 76 4.39 17.89 -7.62
C VAL A 76 3.55 17.13 -8.64
N THR A 77 4.21 16.47 -9.59
CA THR A 77 3.55 15.59 -10.57
C THR A 77 3.18 14.26 -9.93
N LEU A 78 1.89 13.92 -9.93
CA LEU A 78 1.38 12.69 -9.34
C LEU A 78 1.23 11.54 -10.34
N ALA A 79 1.08 10.32 -9.82
CA ALA A 79 0.75 9.15 -10.61
C ALA A 79 -0.59 9.31 -11.35
N LYS A 80 -0.70 8.69 -12.52
CA LYS A 80 -1.94 8.71 -13.34
C LYS A 80 -3.08 7.88 -12.75
N SER A 81 -2.76 6.93 -11.88
CA SER A 81 -3.69 5.95 -11.33
C SER A 81 -3.81 6.12 -9.82
N ASP A 82 -5.05 6.07 -9.32
CA ASP A 82 -5.35 6.06 -7.88
C ASP A 82 -5.13 4.66 -7.25
N MET A 83 -4.72 3.69 -8.07
CA MET A 83 -4.41 2.30 -7.71
C MET A 83 -2.95 1.97 -8.05
N ARG A 84 -2.34 1.10 -7.25
CA ARG A 84 -1.04 0.48 -7.53
C ARG A 84 -1.04 -1.02 -7.22
N SER A 85 -0.10 -1.74 -7.85
CA SER A 85 0.18 -3.14 -7.55
C SER A 85 1.50 -3.29 -6.78
N GLY A 86 1.60 -4.33 -5.96
CA GLY A 86 2.82 -4.68 -5.24
C GLY A 86 3.01 -6.19 -5.16
N LYS A 87 4.26 -6.65 -5.17
CA LYS A 87 4.63 -8.03 -4.89
C LYS A 87 5.20 -8.11 -3.49
N LEU A 88 4.65 -8.99 -2.66
CA LEU A 88 5.06 -9.18 -1.27
C LEU A 88 6.29 -10.10 -1.23
N ILE A 89 6.96 -10.12 -0.07
CA ILE A 89 8.19 -10.90 0.18
C ILE A 89 8.01 -12.41 -0.10
N ASP A 90 6.81 -12.95 0.13
CA ASP A 90 6.46 -14.35 -0.15
C ASP A 90 6.13 -14.63 -1.64
N GLY A 91 6.23 -13.60 -2.48
CA GLY A 91 5.99 -13.67 -3.91
C GLY A 91 4.53 -13.48 -4.31
N ILE A 92 3.59 -13.37 -3.36
CA ILE A 92 2.18 -13.12 -3.65
C ILE A 92 2.02 -11.70 -4.20
N VAL A 93 1.21 -11.55 -5.26
CA VAL A 93 0.93 -10.26 -5.90
C VAL A 93 -0.39 -9.70 -5.39
N TRP A 94 -0.36 -8.43 -4.99
CA TRP A 94 -1.54 -7.60 -4.77
C TRP A 94 -1.70 -6.61 -5.92
N ASP A 95 -2.83 -6.65 -6.63
CA ASP A 95 -3.12 -5.74 -7.74
C ASP A 95 -4.46 -4.98 -7.58
N GLY A 96 -5.19 -5.24 -6.49
CA GLY A 96 -6.46 -4.57 -6.18
C GLY A 96 -7.67 -5.02 -6.99
N LYS A 97 -7.56 -6.01 -7.89
CA LYS A 97 -8.67 -6.41 -8.77
C LYS A 97 -9.69 -7.32 -8.11
N ASP A 98 -9.24 -8.25 -7.27
CA ASP A 98 -10.10 -9.22 -6.57
C ASP A 98 -9.73 -9.31 -5.08
N PRO A 99 -10.15 -8.32 -4.27
CA PRO A 99 -9.81 -8.26 -2.84
C PRO A 99 -10.37 -9.44 -2.04
N ALA A 100 -11.52 -9.98 -2.42
CA ALA A 100 -12.13 -11.11 -1.72
C ALA A 100 -11.32 -12.39 -1.93
N LYS A 101 -11.02 -12.73 -3.19
CA LYS A 101 -10.16 -13.87 -3.51
C LYS A 101 -8.77 -13.73 -2.91
N TYR A 102 -8.20 -12.53 -2.92
CA TYR A 102 -6.91 -12.26 -2.29
C TYR A 102 -6.95 -12.57 -0.79
N ALA A 103 -7.93 -12.04 -0.06
CA ALA A 103 -8.07 -12.28 1.38
C ALA A 103 -8.24 -13.77 1.73
N ASP A 104 -9.02 -14.50 0.93
CA ASP A 104 -9.33 -15.91 1.18
C ASP A 104 -8.24 -16.88 0.69
N GLY A 105 -7.36 -16.43 -0.21
CA GLY A 105 -6.34 -17.26 -0.86
C GLY A 105 -5.16 -17.66 0.03
N PHE A 106 -5.03 -17.10 1.24
CA PHE A 106 -3.93 -17.41 2.15
C PHE A 106 -4.14 -18.75 2.88
N LYS A 107 -3.07 -19.55 2.98
CA LYS A 107 -3.07 -20.82 3.73
C LYS A 107 -3.25 -20.61 5.24
N ILE A 108 -2.69 -19.51 5.77
CA ILE A 108 -2.79 -19.14 7.18
C ILE A 108 -3.67 -17.91 7.30
N LYS A 109 -4.77 -18.08 8.04
CA LYS A 109 -5.82 -17.10 8.33
C LYS A 109 -6.54 -17.52 9.62
N ALA A 110 -7.36 -16.62 10.18
CA ALA A 110 -8.15 -16.88 11.39
C ALA A 110 -9.27 -17.91 11.17
#